data_AF-A0A2R2X1N8-F1
#
_entry.id   AF-A0A2R2X1N8-F1
#
_cell.length_a   1.000
_cell.length_b   1.000
_cell.length_c   1.000
_cell.angle_alpha   90.00
_cell.angle_beta   90.00
_cell.angle_gamma   90.00
#
_symmetry.space_group_name_H-M   'P 1'
#
loop_
_entity.id
_entity.type
_entity.pdbx_description
1 polymer ?
#
loop_
_entity_poly.entity_id
_entity_poly.type
_entity_poly.pdbx_seq_one_letter_code
_entity_poly.pdbx_strand_id
1 'polypeptide(L)'
;CITQMYFFLLFAGLDDFILTVMAYDRYVAICHPLQYTVIMNPQLCGLLVLVSWIMSSLYSLLQTLMVLQLSFCADLEIPHFFCEFNQMVQLACSDTFLENIVMYFGVGMMGGGPFVGILYSYSKIMSSIRAIPSAQGKYKAFSTCASHLSVVSLFYCTSLGVYL
;
A
#
# COMPACT_ATOMS: atom_id res chain seq x y z
N CYS A 1 -6.22 -11.58 18.86
CA CYS A 1 -5.87 -10.15 18.72
C CYS A 1 -4.59 -9.98 17.90
N ILE A 2 -3.41 -10.25 18.45
CA ILE A 2 -2.11 -9.93 17.81
C ILE A 2 -1.91 -10.65 16.47
N THR A 3 -2.25 -11.93 16.38
CA THR A 3 -2.18 -12.69 15.11
C THR A 3 -3.09 -12.08 14.04
N GLN A 4 -4.30 -11.63 14.40
CA GLN A 4 -5.23 -10.98 13.48
C GLN A 4 -4.65 -9.64 12.99
N MET A 5 -4.07 -8.86 13.91
CA MET A 5 -3.41 -7.59 13.59
C MET A 5 -2.20 -7.79 12.66
N TYR A 6 -1.38 -8.82 12.92
CA TYR A 6 -0.25 -9.18 12.06
C TYR A 6 -0.70 -9.43 10.62
N PHE A 7 -1.69 -10.33 10.44
CA PHE A 7 -2.16 -10.65 9.10
C PHE A 7 -2.87 -9.47 8.43
N PHE A 8 -3.61 -8.66 9.19
CA PHE A 8 -4.25 -7.46 8.65
C PHE A 8 -3.21 -6.47 8.09
N LEU A 9 -2.19 -6.13 8.87
CA LEU A 9 -1.10 -5.24 8.43
C LEU A 9 -0.31 -5.84 7.26
N LEU A 10 -0.09 -7.16 7.29
CA LEU A 10 0.64 -7.86 6.24
C LEU A 10 -0.09 -7.75 4.90
N PHE A 11 -1.38 -8.09 4.88
CA PHE A 11 -2.17 -8.05 3.65
C PHE A 11 -2.43 -6.62 3.18
N ALA A 12 -2.72 -5.69 4.09
CA ALA A 12 -2.92 -4.28 3.73
C ALA A 12 -1.66 -3.68 3.09
N GLY A 13 -0.48 -3.89 3.68
CA GLY A 13 0.78 -3.42 3.10
C GLY A 13 1.14 -4.14 1.81
N LEU A 14 0.89 -5.46 1.72
CA LEU A 14 1.15 -6.24 0.52
C LEU A 14 0.31 -5.76 -0.65
N ASP A 15 -0.99 -5.55 -0.44
CA ASP A 15 -1.91 -5.04 -1.45
C ASP A 15 -1.47 -3.65 -1.94
N ASP A 16 -1.08 -2.76 -1.02
CA ASP A 16 -0.62 -1.42 -1.39
C ASP A 16 0.65 -1.45 -2.26
N PHE A 17 1.66 -2.23 -1.85
CA PHE A 17 2.87 -2.39 -2.65
C PHE A 17 2.60 -3.05 -4.00
N ILE A 18 1.72 -4.05 -4.06
CA ILE A 18 1.36 -4.70 -5.33
C ILE A 18 0.62 -3.71 -6.24
N LEU A 19 -0.25 -2.85 -5.71
CA LEU A 19 -0.88 -1.76 -6.47
C LEU A 19 0.18 -0.80 -7.05
N THR A 20 1.22 -0.46 -6.29
CA THR A 20 2.33 0.35 -6.83
C THR A 20 3.12 -0.37 -7.90
N VAL A 21 3.43 -1.65 -7.71
CA VAL A 21 4.14 -2.47 -8.71
C VAL A 21 3.31 -2.59 -10.00
N MET A 22 1.99 -2.78 -9.90
CA MET A 22 1.09 -2.79 -11.05
C MET A 22 1.00 -1.43 -11.74
N ALA A 23 1.02 -0.32 -10.99
CA ALA A 23 1.10 1.03 -11.57
C ALA A 23 2.41 1.21 -12.35
N TYR A 24 3.53 0.73 -11.80
CA TYR A 24 4.84 0.79 -12.44
C TYR A 24 4.90 -0.07 -13.71
N ASP A 25 4.39 -1.31 -13.68
CA ASP A 25 4.27 -2.18 -14.86
C ASP A 25 3.53 -1.47 -16.01
N ARG A 26 2.37 -0.88 -15.71
CA ARG A 26 1.57 -0.12 -16.69
C ARG A 26 2.30 1.10 -17.20
N TYR A 27 3.05 1.79 -16.34
CA TYR A 27 3.88 2.92 -16.73
C TYR A 27 4.93 2.49 -17.76
N VAL A 28 5.66 1.41 -17.51
CA VAL A 28 6.68 0.91 -18.46
C VAL A 28 6.03 0.42 -19.74
N ALA A 29 4.91 -0.30 -19.66
CA ALA A 29 4.20 -0.82 -20.84
C ALA A 29 3.72 0.28 -21.80
N ILE A 30 3.25 1.41 -21.26
CA ILE A 30 2.69 2.52 -22.06
C ILE A 30 3.77 3.54 -22.46
N CYS A 31 4.68 3.90 -21.55
CA CYS A 31 5.68 4.93 -21.82
C CYS A 31 6.91 4.38 -22.56
N HIS A 32 7.24 3.09 -22.40
CA HIS A 32 8.45 2.46 -22.94
C HIS A 32 8.16 1.10 -23.62
N PRO A 33 7.23 1.03 -24.58
CA PRO A 33 6.73 -0.24 -25.12
C PRO A 33 7.83 -1.13 -25.75
N LEU A 34 8.84 -0.54 -26.39
CA LEU A 34 9.95 -1.28 -27.02
C LEU A 34 10.90 -1.92 -26.01
N GLN A 35 10.99 -1.36 -24.80
CA GLN A 35 11.88 -1.84 -23.75
C GLN A 35 11.14 -2.62 -22.66
N TYR A 36 9.81 -2.71 -22.75
CA TYR A 36 8.97 -3.33 -21.73
C TYR A 36 9.42 -4.75 -21.36
N THR A 37 9.70 -5.61 -22.35
CA THR A 37 10.09 -7.01 -22.09
C THR A 37 11.48 -7.15 -21.49
N VAL A 38 12.34 -6.15 -21.67
CA VAL A 38 13.69 -6.11 -21.09
C VAL A 38 13.63 -5.62 -19.65
N ILE A 39 12.87 -4.54 -19.42
CA ILE A 39 12.68 -3.93 -18.11
C ILE A 39 11.83 -4.86 -17.23
N MET A 40 10.60 -5.15 -17.64
CA MET A 40 9.63 -5.94 -16.89
C MET A 40 9.71 -7.42 -17.27
N ASN A 41 10.83 -8.05 -16.91
CA ASN A 41 11.02 -9.48 -17.11
C ASN A 41 10.50 -10.30 -15.90
N PRO A 42 10.25 -11.60 -16.08
CA PRO A 42 9.68 -12.45 -15.00
C PRO A 42 10.51 -12.49 -13.71
N GLN A 43 11.84 -12.37 -13.81
CA GLN A 43 12.72 -12.37 -12.64
C GLN A 43 12.55 -11.08 -11.83
N LEU A 44 12.47 -9.92 -12.51
CA LEU A 44 12.19 -8.65 -11.85
C LEU A 44 10.80 -8.65 -11.22
N CYS A 45 9.77 -9.15 -11.92
CA CYS A 45 8.43 -9.29 -11.33
C CYS A 45 8.46 -10.12 -10.04
N GLY A 46 9.13 -11.28 -10.07
CA GLY A 46 9.30 -12.13 -8.90
C GLY A 46 10.04 -11.43 -7.76
N LEU A 47 11.10 -10.68 -8.08
CA LEU A 47 11.85 -9.90 -7.10
C LEU A 47 10.99 -8.80 -6.48
N LEU A 48 10.21 -8.06 -7.27
CA LEU A 48 9.32 -7.01 -6.76
C LEU A 48 8.27 -7.59 -5.81
N VAL A 49 7.64 -8.71 -6.17
CA VAL A 49 6.68 -9.40 -5.29
C VAL A 49 7.35 -9.87 -4.00
N LEU A 50 8.55 -10.44 -4.09
CA LEU A 50 9.30 -10.90 -2.92
C LEU A 50 9.66 -9.74 -1.99
N VAL A 51 10.13 -8.62 -2.54
CA VAL A 51 10.44 -7.41 -1.77
C VAL A 51 9.19 -6.86 -1.10
N SER A 52 8.07 -6.75 -1.80
CA SER A 52 6.78 -6.34 -1.20
C SER A 52 6.39 -7.24 -0.04
N TRP A 53 6.54 -8.56 -0.19
CA TRP A 53 6.23 -9.52 0.86
C TRP A 53 7.15 -9.39 2.08
N ILE A 54 8.46 -9.24 1.86
CA ILE A 54 9.44 -9.05 2.93
C ILE A 54 9.16 -7.73 3.69
N MET A 55 8.96 -6.63 2.97
CA MET A 55 8.71 -5.32 3.58
C MET A 55 7.44 -5.32 4.41
N SER A 56 6.33 -5.85 3.88
CA SER A 56 5.07 -5.96 4.63
C SER A 56 5.20 -6.89 5.84
N SER A 57 5.94 -7.98 5.73
CA SER A 57 6.17 -8.91 6.84
C SER A 57 7.00 -8.28 7.95
N LEU A 58 8.09 -7.58 7.61
CA LEU A 58 8.93 -6.88 8.56
C LEU A 58 8.16 -5.76 9.26
N TYR A 59 7.38 -4.98 8.52
CA TYR A 59 6.54 -3.92 9.08
C TYR A 59 5.49 -4.48 10.05
N SER A 60 4.78 -5.54 9.64
CA SER A 60 3.75 -6.19 10.47
C SER A 60 4.37 -6.81 11.73
N LEU A 61 5.54 -7.42 11.60
CA LEU A 61 6.29 -7.96 12.74
C LEU A 61 6.71 -6.85 13.71
N LEU A 62 7.26 -5.74 13.19
CA LEU A 62 7.65 -4.60 14.02
C LEU A 62 6.46 -4.05 14.81
N GLN A 63 5.33 -3.79 14.15
CA GLN A 63 4.14 -3.26 14.81
C GLN A 63 3.57 -4.24 15.84
N THR A 64 3.53 -5.54 15.54
CA THR A 64 3.03 -6.53 16.48
C THR A 64 3.93 -6.74 17.69
N LEU A 65 5.26 -6.65 17.52
CA LEU A 65 6.22 -6.66 18.62
C LEU A 65 6.09 -5.43 19.51
N MET A 66 5.84 -4.25 18.93
CA MET A 66 5.61 -3.02 19.71
C MET A 66 4.36 -3.15 20.57
N VAL A 67 3.25 -3.68 20.03
CA VAL A 67 2.02 -3.92 20.82
C VAL A 67 2.23 -4.95 21.92
N LEU A 68 3.05 -5.97 21.69
CA LEU A 68 3.39 -6.97 22.71
C LEU A 68 4.17 -6.38 23.89
N GLN A 69 4.87 -5.26 23.71
CA GLN A 69 5.64 -4.60 24.76
C GLN A 69 4.81 -3.61 25.59
N LEU A 70 3.60 -3.25 25.13
CA LEU A 70 2.70 -2.35 25.86
C LEU A 70 2.07 -3.05 27.07
N SER A 71 1.90 -2.30 28.16
CA SER A 71 1.16 -2.73 29.34
C SER A 71 -0.27 -2.18 29.33
N PHE A 72 -1.26 -3.03 29.60
CA PHE A 72 -2.70 -2.70 29.58
C PHE A 72 -3.27 -2.70 31.00
N CYS A 73 -4.12 -1.72 31.39
CA CYS A 73 -4.57 -1.57 32.80
C CYS A 73 -5.75 -2.44 33.25
N ALA A 74 -6.65 -2.88 32.37
CA ALA A 74 -7.88 -3.58 32.77
C ALA A 74 -8.52 -4.32 31.59
N ASP A 75 -9.55 -5.14 31.89
CA ASP A 75 -10.24 -6.07 30.98
C ASP A 75 -10.41 -5.52 29.55
N LEU A 76 -9.83 -6.26 28.60
CA LEU A 76 -9.69 -5.89 27.20
C LEU A 76 -11.03 -6.00 26.47
N GLU A 77 -11.99 -5.12 26.77
CA GLU A 77 -13.21 -4.98 25.97
C GLU A 77 -12.88 -4.25 24.67
N ILE A 78 -12.63 -5.01 23.61
CA ILE A 78 -12.48 -4.48 22.25
C ILE A 78 -13.90 -4.15 21.75
N PRO A 79 -14.25 -2.86 21.55
CA PRO A 79 -15.60 -2.49 21.13
C PRO A 79 -15.91 -2.87 19.67
N HIS A 80 -14.90 -3.27 18.90
CA HIS A 80 -15.01 -3.70 17.50
C HIS A 80 -14.70 -5.20 17.32
N PHE A 81 -15.29 -5.83 16.29
CA PHE A 81 -15.05 -7.25 15.95
C PHE A 81 -13.60 -7.56 15.53
N PHE A 82 -12.81 -6.54 15.20
CA PHE A 82 -11.40 -6.66 14.80
C PHE A 82 -10.46 -6.01 15.81
N CYS A 83 -9.35 -6.68 16.09
CA CYS A 83 -8.23 -6.15 16.86
C CYS A 83 -7.36 -5.24 15.98
N GLU A 84 -7.51 -3.93 16.15
CA GLU A 84 -6.79 -2.92 15.38
C GLU A 84 -5.69 -2.24 16.21
N PHE A 85 -4.54 -1.92 15.57
CA PHE A 85 -3.38 -1.32 16.21
C PHE A 85 -3.71 0.02 16.91
N ASN A 86 -4.46 0.91 16.26
CA ASN A 86 -4.86 2.20 16.84
C ASN A 86 -5.63 2.05 18.16
N GLN A 87 -6.53 1.06 18.23
CA GLN A 87 -7.32 0.80 19.44
C GLN A 87 -6.45 0.22 20.56
N MET A 88 -5.53 -0.68 20.22
CA MET A 88 -4.60 -1.27 21.19
C MET A 88 -3.68 -0.21 21.80
N VAL A 89 -3.19 0.75 21.00
CA VAL A 89 -2.38 1.87 21.51
C VAL A 89 -3.21 2.78 22.43
N GLN A 90 -4.47 3.06 22.11
CA GLN A 90 -5.35 3.89 22.98
C GLN A 90 -5.71 3.23 24.31
N LEU A 91 -5.73 1.89 24.36
CA LEU A 91 -6.05 1.09 25.56
C LEU A 91 -4.81 0.84 26.44
N ALA A 92 -3.61 1.21 25.98
CA ALA A 92 -2.38 1.04 26.74
C ALA A 92 -2.30 2.06 27.89
N CYS A 93 -1.69 1.62 28.98
CA CYS A 93 -1.45 2.44 30.16
C CYS A 93 -0.02 2.90 30.33
N SER A 94 0.90 2.33 29.55
CA SER A 94 2.25 2.86 29.39
C SER A 94 2.24 4.09 28.49
N ASP A 95 3.27 4.94 28.61
CA ASP A 95 3.50 6.02 27.66
C ASP A 95 3.62 5.44 26.24
N THR A 96 2.80 5.93 25.31
CA THR A 96 2.71 5.43 23.93
C THR A 96 3.37 6.37 22.91
N PHE A 97 4.16 7.35 23.37
CA PHE A 97 4.73 8.37 22.50
C PHE A 97 5.61 7.78 21.38
N LEU A 98 6.46 6.80 21.70
CA LEU A 98 7.35 6.17 20.73
C LEU A 98 6.57 5.32 19.71
N GLU A 99 5.59 4.57 20.17
CA GLU A 99 4.72 3.71 19.36
C GLU A 99 3.91 4.55 18.39
N ASN A 100 3.36 5.68 18.84
CA ASN A 100 2.65 6.63 17.99
C ASN A 100 3.57 7.21 16.91
N ILE A 101 4.80 7.62 17.25
CA ILE A 101 5.77 8.12 16.26
C ILE A 101 6.08 7.05 15.22
N VAL A 102 6.38 5.82 15.65
CA VAL A 102 6.69 4.70 14.75
C VAL A 102 5.49 4.36 13.87
N MET A 103 4.28 4.43 14.42
CA MET A 103 3.03 4.21 13.67
C MET A 103 2.82 5.28 12.60
N TYR A 104 2.82 6.58 12.96
CA TYR A 104 2.59 7.66 12.00
C TYR A 104 3.67 7.71 10.92
N PHE A 105 4.93 7.54 11.30
CA PHE A 105 6.04 7.46 10.35
C PHE A 105 5.91 6.22 9.46
N GLY A 106 5.55 5.07 10.04
CA GLY A 106 5.30 3.82 9.35
C GLY A 106 4.19 3.94 8.32
N VAL A 107 3.02 4.44 8.69
CA VAL A 107 1.88 4.67 7.79
C VAL A 107 2.23 5.69 6.71
N GLY A 108 2.91 6.78 7.06
CA GLY A 108 3.33 7.80 6.10
C GLY A 108 4.31 7.26 5.05
N MET A 109 5.26 6.42 5.45
CA MET A 109 6.24 5.83 4.54
C MET A 109 5.67 4.65 3.75
N MET A 110 5.02 3.70 4.45
CA MET A 110 4.49 2.46 3.88
C MET A 110 3.22 2.68 3.07
N GLY A 111 2.43 3.72 3.36
CA GLY A 111 1.26 4.09 2.55
C GLY A 111 1.51 5.28 1.63
N GLY A 112 2.13 6.35 2.15
CA GLY A 112 2.39 7.57 1.36
C GLY A 112 3.43 7.36 0.26
N GLY A 113 4.47 6.54 0.50
CA GLY A 113 5.47 6.20 -0.50
C GLY A 113 4.87 5.51 -1.73
N PRO A 114 4.18 4.37 -1.55
CA PRO A 114 3.38 3.70 -2.59
C PRO A 114 2.43 4.63 -3.33
N PHE A 115 1.68 5.47 -2.59
CA PHE A 115 0.73 6.41 -3.18
C PHE A 115 1.41 7.41 -4.12
N VAL A 116 2.51 8.02 -3.68
CA VAL A 116 3.30 8.95 -4.51
C VAL A 116 3.85 8.22 -5.75
N GLY A 117 4.31 6.98 -5.61
CA GLY A 117 4.76 6.16 -6.73
C GLY A 117 3.66 5.90 -7.76
N ILE A 118 2.44 5.62 -7.30
CA ILE A 118 1.26 5.45 -8.16
C ILE A 118 0.95 6.76 -8.88
N LEU A 119 0.84 7.88 -8.16
CA LEU A 119 0.56 9.19 -8.76
C LEU A 119 1.61 9.60 -9.80
N TYR A 120 2.89 9.38 -9.49
CA TYR A 120 3.98 9.63 -10.42
C TYR A 120 3.83 8.80 -11.69
N SER A 121 3.64 7.49 -11.55
CA SER A 121 3.46 6.56 -12.67
C SER A 121 2.31 7.00 -13.58
N TYR A 122 1.15 7.30 -12.99
CA TYR A 122 -0.03 7.74 -13.73
C TYR A 122 0.11 9.14 -14.33
N SER A 123 0.82 10.07 -13.68
CA SER A 123 1.11 11.38 -14.27
C SER A 123 1.89 11.24 -15.59
N LYS A 124 2.87 10.32 -15.62
CA LYS A 124 3.66 10.02 -16.82
C LYS A 124 2.85 9.29 -17.88
N ILE A 125 2.03 8.31 -17.49
CA ILE A 125 1.10 7.63 -18.40
C ILE A 125 0.18 8.66 -19.08
N MET A 126 -0.44 9.55 -18.31
CA MET A 126 -1.33 10.56 -18.87
C MET A 126 -0.60 11.52 -19.81
N SER A 127 0.65 11.89 -19.49
CA SER A 127 1.49 12.67 -20.39
C SER A 127 1.77 11.94 -21.71
N SER A 128 2.08 10.63 -21.66
CA SER A 128 2.32 9.80 -22.84
C SER A 128 1.05 9.66 -23.70
N ILE A 129 -0.09 9.40 -23.07
CA ILE A 129 -1.39 9.29 -23.76
C ILE A 129 -1.77 10.59 -24.48
N ARG A 130 -1.51 11.76 -23.87
CA ARG A 130 -1.78 13.07 -24.50
C ARG A 130 -1.00 13.28 -25.78
N ALA A 131 0.21 12.71 -25.89
CA ALA A 131 1.05 12.80 -27.08
C ALA A 131 0.59 11.89 -28.24
N ILE A 132 -0.31 10.93 -27.99
CA ILE A 132 -0.88 10.07 -29.04
C ILE A 132 -1.79 10.93 -29.94
N PRO A 133 -1.61 10.92 -31.28
CA PRO A 133 -2.44 11.75 -32.17
C PRO A 133 -3.85 11.20 -32.39
N SER A 134 -4.06 9.88 -32.32
CA SER A 134 -5.35 9.25 -32.62
C SER A 134 -6.26 9.12 -31.40
N ALA A 135 -7.55 9.48 -31.55
CA ALA A 135 -8.55 9.34 -30.49
C ALA A 135 -8.76 7.87 -30.08
N GLN A 136 -8.74 6.95 -31.05
CA GLN A 136 -8.85 5.51 -30.78
C GLN A 136 -7.64 4.97 -29.99
N GLY A 137 -6.43 5.47 -30.29
CA GLY A 137 -5.22 5.13 -29.53
C GLY A 137 -5.27 5.62 -28.09
N LYS A 138 -5.76 6.84 -27.87
CA LYS A 138 -6.00 7.39 -26.52
C LYS A 138 -7.00 6.56 -25.73
N TYR A 139 -8.15 6.25 -26.33
CA TYR A 139 -9.20 5.46 -25.67
C TYR A 139 -8.69 4.07 -25.28
N LYS A 140 -7.97 3.41 -26.17
CA LYS A 140 -7.38 2.09 -25.91
C LYS A 140 -6.39 2.13 -24.74
N ALA A 141 -5.48 3.11 -24.72
CA ALA A 141 -4.49 3.25 -23.64
C ALA A 141 -5.12 3.65 -22.29
N PHE A 142 -6.18 4.46 -22.31
CA PHE A 142 -6.90 4.83 -21.09
C PHE A 142 -7.70 3.65 -20.52
N SER A 143 -8.35 2.86 -21.40
CA SER A 143 -9.15 1.70 -21.00
C SER A 143 -8.34 0.63 -20.26
N THR A 144 -7.06 0.43 -20.62
CA THR A 144 -6.18 -0.50 -19.88
C THR A 144 -5.89 -0.02 -18.46
N CYS A 145 -5.87 1.30 -18.25
CA CYS A 145 -5.54 1.95 -16.98
C CYS A 145 -6.71 2.06 -16.00
N ALA A 146 -7.93 2.13 -16.53
CA ALA A 146 -9.14 2.46 -15.77
C ALA A 146 -9.40 1.47 -14.62
N SER A 147 -9.31 0.16 -14.87
CA SER A 147 -9.59 -0.86 -13.86
C SER A 147 -8.70 -0.73 -12.62
N HIS A 148 -7.41 -0.47 -12.80
CA HIS A 148 -6.50 -0.30 -11.68
C HIS A 148 -6.66 1.02 -10.97
N LEU A 149 -6.94 2.11 -11.70
CA LEU A 149 -7.29 3.38 -11.05
C LEU A 149 -8.54 3.23 -10.19
N SER A 150 -9.53 2.43 -10.61
CA SER A 150 -10.69 2.12 -9.78
C SER A 150 -10.30 1.37 -8.52
N VAL A 151 -9.46 0.33 -8.61
CA VAL A 151 -9.00 -0.43 -7.43
C VAL A 151 -8.18 0.44 -6.48
N VAL A 152 -7.23 1.24 -6.99
CA VAL A 152 -6.45 2.20 -6.21
C VAL A 152 -7.37 3.21 -5.52
N SER A 153 -8.34 3.77 -6.26
CA SER A 153 -9.30 4.73 -5.68
C SER A 153 -10.09 4.09 -4.54
N LEU A 154 -10.61 2.87 -4.74
CA LEU A 154 -11.32 2.15 -3.69
C LEU A 154 -10.41 1.91 -2.47
N PHE A 155 -9.19 1.43 -2.68
CA PHE A 155 -8.25 1.14 -1.61
C PHE A 155 -7.94 2.37 -0.74
N TYR A 156 -7.53 3.48 -1.37
CA TYR A 156 -7.16 4.69 -0.63
C TYR A 156 -8.37 5.46 -0.08
N CYS A 157 -9.48 5.56 -0.83
CA CYS A 157 -10.67 6.25 -0.34
C CYS A 157 -11.35 5.48 0.82
N THR A 158 -11.39 4.15 0.78
CA THR A 158 -11.88 3.36 1.91
C THR A 158 -10.99 3.54 3.14
N SER A 159 -9.67 3.52 2.95
CA SER A 159 -8.73 3.78 4.05
C SER A 159 -8.95 5.16 4.67
N LEU A 160 -9.05 6.21 3.85
CA LEU A 160 -9.35 7.55 4.34
C LEU A 160 -10.69 7.62 5.10
N GLY A 161 -11.75 6.99 4.60
CA GLY A 161 -13.06 7.01 5.25
C GLY A 161 -13.14 6.21 6.56
N VAL A 162 -12.21 5.28 6.81
CA VAL A 162 -12.11 4.53 8.08
C VAL A 162 -11.23 5.28 9.09
N TYR A 163 -10.20 5.98 8.61
CA TYR A 163 -9.15 6.55 9.47
C TYR A 163 -9.19 8.09 9.65
N LEU A 164 -10.07 8.81 8.95
CA LEU A 164 -10.32 10.25 9.10
C LEU A 164 -11.79 10.52 9.42
#